data_AF-A0A7L0ZYZ9-F1
#
_entry.id   AF-A0A7L0ZYZ9-F1
#
_cell.length_a   1.000
_cell.length_b   1.000
_cell.length_c   1.000
_cell.angle_alpha   90.00
_cell.angle_beta   90.00
_cell.angle_gamma   90.00
#
_symmetry.space_group_name_H-M   'P 1'
#
loop_
_entity.id
_entity.type
_entity.pdbx_description
1 polymer ?
#
loop_
_entity_poly.entity_id
_entity_poly.type
_entity_poly.pdbx_seq_one_letter_code
_entity_poly.pdbx_strand_id
1 'polypeptide(L)' 'CQEGDQSFSKSSDLAVHQRLHTVEKPFKCLECGKSFSDGFPFAAHHRGHTGERP' A
#
# COMPACT_ATOMS: atom_id res chain seq x y z
N CYS A 1 -5.54 -1.20 -4.65
CA CYS A 1 -6.07 -1.22 -6.02
C CYS A 1 -4.91 -1.06 -7.00
N GLN A 2 -4.45 -2.16 -7.59
CA GLN A 2 -3.71 -2.13 -8.85
C GLN A 2 -4.54 -2.97 -9.82
N GLU A 3 -4.91 -2.33 -10.91
CA GLU A 3 -5.57 -2.88 -12.10
C GLU A 3 -7.06 -3.18 -11.97
N GLY A 4 -7.83 -2.51 -12.84
CA GLY A 4 -9.04 -3.03 -13.44
C GLY A 4 -10.27 -3.14 -12.53
N ASP A 5 -11.30 -2.38 -12.89
CA ASP A 5 -12.68 -2.57 -12.44
C ASP A 5 -13.00 -2.04 -11.04
N GLN A 6 -13.33 -0.75 -11.00
CA GLN A 6 -14.49 -0.25 -10.26
C GLN A 6 -14.76 1.17 -10.74
N SER A 7 -15.70 1.31 -11.68
CA SER A 7 -16.22 2.60 -12.12
C SER A 7 -17.04 3.19 -10.95
N PHE A 8 -16.37 3.91 -10.05
CA PHE A 8 -17.04 4.64 -8.96
C PHE A 8 -17.80 5.84 -9.55
N SER A 9 -19.07 5.64 -9.90
CA SER A 9 -19.92 6.67 -10.52
C SER A 9 -20.27 7.86 -9.60
N LYS A 10 -19.75 7.92 -8.37
CA LYS A 10 -20.03 8.94 -7.37
C LYS A 10 -18.75 9.26 -6.58
N SER A 11 -18.34 10.53 -6.60
CA SER A 11 -17.13 11.04 -5.93
C SER A 11 -17.11 10.78 -4.42
N SER A 12 -18.29 10.70 -3.79
CA SER A 12 -18.47 10.34 -2.38
C SER A 12 -18.01 8.91 -2.06
N ASP A 13 -18.28 7.96 -2.96
CA ASP A 13 -17.91 6.55 -2.79
C ASP A 13 -16.41 6.34 -2.99
N LEU A 14 -15.79 7.10 -3.90
CA LEU A 14 -14.33 7.14 -4.05
C LEU A 14 -13.63 7.64 -2.78
N ALA A 15 -14.17 8.68 -2.13
CA ALA A 15 -13.60 9.22 -0.90
C ALA A 15 -13.69 8.23 0.28
N VAL A 16 -14.77 7.43 0.36
CA VAL A 16 -14.91 6.35 1.36
C VAL A 16 -13.99 5.17 1.02
N HIS A 17 -13.93 4.77 -0.25
CA HIS A 17 -13.04 3.70 -0.71
C HIS A 17 -11.55 4.03 -0.47
N GLN A 18 -11.12 5.26 -0.78
CA GLN A 18 -9.79 5.73 -0.44
C GLN A 18 -9.57 5.87 1.07
N ARG A 19 -10.63 6.18 1.84
CA ARG A 19 -10.59 6.19 3.32
C ARG A 19 -10.27 4.82 3.90
N LEU A 20 -10.80 3.76 3.30
CA LEU A 20 -10.49 2.38 3.73
C LEU A 20 -9.06 1.96 3.32
N HIS A 21 -8.56 2.49 2.21
CA HIS A 21 -7.14 2.40 1.84
C HIS A 21 -6.21 3.21 2.76
N THR A 22 -6.75 4.22 3.44
CA THR A 22 -6.11 5.01 4.52
C THR A 22 -6.44 4.46 5.90
N VAL A 23 -6.69 3.14 6.05
CA VAL A 23 -6.10 2.48 7.22
C VAL A 23 -4.60 2.66 7.05
N GLU A 24 -4.11 3.78 7.58
CA GLU A 24 -2.77 4.31 7.39
C GLU A 24 -1.81 3.33 8.02
N LYS A 25 -1.48 2.32 7.24
CA LYS A 25 -0.35 1.46 7.48
C LYS A 25 0.86 2.38 7.39
N PRO A 26 1.50 2.73 8.53
CA PRO A 26 2.52 3.77 8.54
C PRO A 26 3.76 3.35 7.74
N PHE A 27 3.86 2.04 7.46
CA PHE A 27 4.94 1.44 6.71
C PHE A 27 4.48 1.10 5.27
N LYS A 28 4.63 2.04 4.35
CA LYS A 28 4.37 1.84 2.91
C LYS A 28 5.67 1.69 2.14
N CYS A 29 5.81 0.60 1.40
CA CYS A 29 6.88 0.42 0.41
C CYS A 29 6.56 1.26 -0.83
N LEU A 30 7.43 2.20 -1.16
CA LEU A 30 7.28 3.06 -2.34
C LEU A 30 7.73 2.38 -3.64
N GLU A 31 8.53 1.32 -3.56
CA GLU A 31 9.02 0.59 -4.75
C GLU A 31 7.94 -0.28 -5.39
N CYS A 32 7.10 -0.94 -4.59
CA CYS A 32 6.03 -1.81 -5.09
C CYS A 32 4.62 -1.42 -4.60
N GLY A 33 4.49 -0.34 -3.84
CA GLY A 33 3.21 0.17 -3.33
C GLY A 33 2.56 -0.66 -2.22
N LYS A 34 3.23 -1.70 -1.70
CA LYS A 34 2.70 -2.54 -0.60
C LYS A 34 2.72 -1.80 0.73
N SER A 35 1.68 -1.96 1.54
CA SER A 35 1.57 -1.34 2.86
C SER A 35 1.49 -2.38 3.98
N PHE A 36 2.18 -2.14 5.09
CA PHE A 36 2.31 -3.01 6.25
C PHE A 36 1.83 -2.32 7.53
N SER A 37 1.11 -3.05 8.39
CA SER A 37 0.59 -2.52 9.65
C SER A 37 1.66 -2.33 10.72
N ASP A 38 2.82 -2.98 10.56
CA ASP A 38 3.88 -3.05 11.54
C ASP A 38 5.26 -2.95 10.86
N GLY A 39 6.25 -2.45 11.60
CA GLY A 39 7.58 -2.15 11.09
C GLY A 39 8.43 -3.39 10.84
N PHE A 40 8.22 -4.47 11.59
CA PHE A 40 8.97 -5.72 11.42
C PHE A 40 8.73 -6.37 10.04
N PRO A 41 7.47 -6.66 9.62
CA PRO A 41 7.21 -7.22 8.29
C PRO A 41 7.54 -6.25 7.16
N PHE A 42 7.47 -4.93 7.39
CA PHE A 42 7.95 -3.94 6.43
C PHE A 42 9.46 -3.98 6.25
N ALA A 43 10.24 -4.01 7.33
CA ALA A 43 11.70 -3.99 7.27
C ALA A 43 12.25 -5.23 6.56
N ALA A 44 11.70 -6.42 6.85
CA ALA A 44 12.06 -7.64 6.16
C ALA A 44 11.72 -7.58 4.66
N HIS A 45 10.56 -7.01 4.31
CA HIS A 45 10.17 -6.78 2.93
C HIS A 45 11.07 -5.78 2.21
N HIS A 46 11.36 -4.63 2.83
CA HIS A 46 12.17 -3.55 2.26
C HIS A 46 13.62 -4.00 1.99
N ARG A 47 14.19 -4.82 2.88
CA ARG A 47 15.51 -5.44 2.66
C ARG A 47 15.57 -6.34 1.43
N GLY A 48 14.45 -6.89 0.98
CA GLY A 48 14.39 -7.69 -0.25
C GLY A 48 14.57 -6.84 -1.51
N HIS A 49 14.22 -5.55 -1.48
CA HIS A 49 14.38 -4.65 -2.61
C HIS A 49 15.75 -3.99 -2.67
N THR A 50 16.34 -3.67 -1.50
CA THR A 50 17.67 -3.04 -1.46
C THR A 50 18.75 -3.92 -2.07
N GLY A 51 18.47 -5.21 -2.29
CA GLY A 51 19.34 -6.08 -3.09
C GLY A 51 20.76 -6.16 -2.52
N GLU A 52 20.92 -5.82 -1.23
CA GLU A 52 22.19 -5.87 -0.51
C GLU A 52 22.49 -7.35 -0.23
N ARG A 53 22.83 -8.05 -1.31
CA ARG A 53 23.70 -9.20 -1.27
C ARG A 53 25.09 -8.69 -0.83
N PRO A 54 25.79 -9.42 0.05
CA PRO A 54 27.20 -9.14 0.35
C PRO A 54 28.07 -9.14 -0.92
#